data_AF-A0A5B0BDC7-F1
#
_entry.id   AF-A0A5B0BDC7-F1
#
_cell.length_a   1.000
_cell.length_b   1.000
_cell.length_c   1.000
_cell.angle_alpha   90.00
_cell.angle_beta   90.00
_cell.angle_gamma   90.00
#
_symmetry.space_group_name_H-M   'P 1'
#
loop_
_entity.id
_entity.type
_entity.pdbx_description
1 polymer ?
#
loop_
_entity_poly.entity_id
_entity_poly.type
_entity_poly.pdbx_seq_one_letter_code
_entity_poly.pdbx_strand_id
1 'polypeptide(L)'
;YGGTAGVATVEDIVEEVVGEVRDEHDPVEVPDLQPAPTTPDGRAAWEAEGSVRLDELAGIGLRAPEGPYETVAGLVATRLARIPVAGDVLDLDGWRVEVLDVEHHRADRVRITEPVQAEVQVPQEAVEETR
;
A
#
# COMPACT_ATOMS: atom_id res chain seq x y z
N TYR A 1 -20.47 36.94 3.88
CA TYR A 1 -19.81 35.99 4.80
C TYR A 1 -19.37 34.83 3.93
N GLY A 2 -18.13 34.78 3.42
CA GLY A 2 -16.87 34.89 4.16
C GLY A 2 -16.59 33.52 4.76
N GLY A 3 -15.60 32.73 4.35
CA GLY A 3 -14.52 32.94 3.40
C GLY A 3 -13.88 31.61 3.00
N THR A 4 -13.13 31.68 1.90
CA THR A 4 -11.94 30.93 1.49
C THR A 4 -11.50 29.65 2.21
N ALA A 5 -11.05 28.72 1.37
CA ALA A 5 -9.85 27.90 1.53
C ALA A 5 -9.94 26.63 2.40
N GLY A 6 -10.30 25.52 1.76
CA GLY A 6 -9.50 24.31 1.85
C GLY A 6 -8.51 24.33 0.69
N VAL A 7 -7.51 25.20 0.77
CA VAL A 7 -6.33 25.10 -0.09
C VAL A 7 -5.74 23.71 0.22
N ALA A 8 -5.77 22.80 -0.76
CA ALA A 8 -4.78 21.74 -0.83
C ALA A 8 -3.45 22.50 -0.87
N THR A 9 -2.91 22.70 0.32
CA THR A 9 -1.71 23.50 0.52
C THR A 9 -0.61 22.69 -0.13
N VAL A 10 0.11 23.38 -1.01
CA VAL A 10 1.43 23.06 -1.55
C VAL A 10 1.94 21.74 -0.99
N GLU A 11 1.90 20.73 -1.87
CA GLU A 11 3.00 19.79 -2.05
C GLU A 11 3.79 19.62 -0.77
N ASP A 12 3.35 18.69 0.09
CA ASP A 12 4.06 18.35 1.32
C ASP A 12 5.55 18.29 0.98
N ILE A 13 6.24 19.30 1.51
CA ILE A 13 7.59 19.67 1.12
C ILE A 13 8.46 18.56 1.66
N VAL A 14 8.82 17.62 0.79
CA VAL A 14 9.99 16.76 0.92
C VAL A 14 10.00 15.94 2.22
N GLU A 15 9.30 14.80 2.21
CA GLU A 15 9.73 13.63 2.99
C GLU A 15 10.61 12.72 2.12
N GLU A 16 11.68 13.31 1.55
CA GLU A 16 12.88 12.57 1.14
C GLU A 16 14.02 12.89 2.10
N VAL A 17 13.86 12.56 3.38
CA VAL A 17 14.98 12.47 4.30
C VAL A 17 14.71 11.31 5.25
N VAL A 18 15.60 10.31 5.20
CA VAL A 18 15.62 9.06 5.99
C VAL A 18 14.85 7.87 5.39
N GLY A 19 15.27 7.42 4.21
CA GLY A 19 15.63 6.00 4.11
C GLY A 19 17.07 5.91 4.59
N GLU A 20 17.31 5.35 5.77
CA GLU A 20 18.65 5.15 6.31
C GLU A 20 19.53 4.53 5.21
N VAL A 21 20.62 5.21 4.84
CA VAL A 21 21.68 4.61 4.03
C VAL A 21 22.22 3.46 4.86
N ARG A 22 21.67 2.26 4.66
CA ARG A 22 22.18 1.05 5.30
C ARG A 22 23.45 0.68 4.56
N ASP A 23 24.54 0.92 5.28
CA ASP A 23 25.93 0.66 4.96
C ASP A 23 26.11 -0.66 4.19
N GLU A 24 26.78 -0.62 3.04
CA GLU A 24 26.98 -1.71 2.08
C GLU A 24 27.93 -2.83 2.59
N HIS A 25 28.07 -2.99 3.91
CA HIS A 25 29.16 -3.77 4.52
C HIS A 25 28.73 -4.82 5.55
N ASP A 26 27.48 -5.25 5.54
CA ASP A 26 27.05 -6.43 6.29
C ASP A 26 26.32 -7.39 5.32
N PRO A 27 26.60 -8.71 5.31
CA PRO A 27 25.75 -9.70 4.62
C PRO A 27 24.42 -9.84 5.38
N VAL A 28 23.71 -8.72 5.53
CA VAL A 28 22.38 -8.64 6.10
C VAL A 28 21.45 -8.78 4.92
N GLU A 29 20.72 -9.89 4.89
CA GLU A 29 19.61 -10.15 3.98
C GLU A 29 18.79 -8.86 3.84
N VAL A 30 18.77 -8.29 2.63
CA VAL A 30 17.94 -7.13 2.33
C VAL A 30 16.51 -7.54 2.67
N PRO A 31 15.75 -6.79 3.51
CA PRO A 31 14.41 -7.20 3.86
C PRO A 31 13.54 -7.34 2.61
N ASP A 32 12.93 -8.50 2.41
CA ASP A 32 12.05 -8.80 1.26
C ASP A 32 10.83 -7.85 1.20
N LEU A 33 10.51 -7.17 2.31
CA LEU A 33 9.51 -6.10 2.44
C LEU A 33 10.17 -4.84 3.03
N GLN A 34 10.14 -3.73 2.29
CA GLN A 34 10.79 -2.48 2.70
C GLN A 34 9.91 -1.24 2.45
N PRO A 35 10.07 -0.16 3.26
CA PRO A 35 9.40 1.11 2.98
C PRO A 35 9.78 1.66 1.61
N ALA A 36 8.82 2.30 0.95
CA ALA A 36 8.98 2.99 -0.32
C ALA A 36 8.55 4.45 -0.18
N PRO A 37 8.92 5.35 -1.12
CA PRO A 37 8.45 6.73 -1.10
C PRO A 37 6.93 6.78 -1.01
N THR A 38 6.39 7.66 -0.17
CA THR A 38 4.94 7.85 -0.03
C THR A 38 4.30 8.23 -1.36
N THR A 39 3.01 7.96 -1.49
CA THR A 39 2.27 8.38 -2.69
C THR A 39 2.03 9.89 -2.69
N PRO A 40 1.71 10.51 -3.84
CA PRO A 40 1.43 11.94 -3.92
C PRO A 40 0.26 12.42 -3.06
N ASP A 41 -0.64 11.50 -2.68
CA ASP A 41 -1.76 11.73 -1.76
C ASP A 41 -1.42 11.41 -0.29
N GLY A 42 -0.12 11.28 0.04
CA GLY A 42 0.37 11.18 1.42
C GLY A 42 0.26 9.79 2.05
N ARG A 43 -0.01 8.74 1.26
CA ARG A 43 -0.17 7.38 1.77
C ARG A 43 1.17 6.66 1.89
N ALA A 44 1.32 5.89 2.97
CA ALA A 44 2.43 4.99 3.14
C ALA A 44 2.48 3.92 2.04
N ALA A 45 3.70 3.60 1.61
CA ALA A 45 3.94 2.61 0.58
C ALA A 45 5.13 1.73 0.94
N TRP A 46 5.11 0.51 0.41
CA TRP A 46 6.16 -0.48 0.56
C TRP A 46 6.43 -1.16 -0.78
N GLU A 47 7.66 -1.61 -0.98
CA GLU A 47 8.00 -2.57 -2.02
C GLU A 47 8.24 -3.93 -1.39
N ALA A 48 7.72 -4.96 -2.05
CA ALA A 48 7.81 -6.34 -1.58
C ALA A 48 8.21 -7.28 -2.72
N GLU A 49 9.05 -8.25 -2.43
CA GLU A 49 9.26 -9.39 -3.31
C GLU A 49 8.01 -10.29 -3.37
N GLY A 50 7.83 -11.00 -4.48
CA GLY A 50 6.75 -11.97 -4.65
C GLY A 50 6.86 -13.18 -3.72
N SER A 51 8.06 -13.43 -3.19
CA SER A 51 8.40 -14.47 -2.21
C SER A 51 7.88 -14.17 -0.80
N VAL A 52 7.67 -12.89 -0.46
CA VAL A 52 7.20 -12.44 0.87
C VAL A 52 5.96 -13.20 1.30
N ARG A 53 5.99 -13.73 2.52
CA ARG A 53 4.84 -14.45 3.08
C ARG A 53 3.77 -13.48 3.51
N LEU A 54 2.51 -13.88 3.37
CA LEU A 54 1.38 -13.00 3.66
C LEU A 54 1.25 -12.66 5.15
N ASP A 55 1.78 -13.49 6.05
CA ASP A 55 1.83 -13.18 7.48
C ASP A 55 2.79 -12.02 7.83
N GLU A 56 3.81 -11.78 7.01
CA GLU A 56 4.74 -10.65 7.20
C GLU A 56 4.07 -9.32 6.88
N LEU A 57 3.10 -9.31 5.95
CA LEU A 57 2.31 -8.11 5.61
C LEU A 57 1.47 -7.60 6.78
N ALA A 58 1.17 -8.46 7.78
CA ALA A 58 0.50 -8.01 8.98
C ALA A 58 1.32 -6.98 9.78
N GLY A 59 2.65 -6.97 9.62
CA GLY A 59 3.54 -5.98 10.22
C GLY A 59 3.31 -4.55 9.72
N ILE A 60 2.78 -4.40 8.49
CA ILE A 60 2.38 -3.11 7.91
C ILE A 60 0.86 -2.87 8.03
N GLY A 61 0.12 -3.80 8.64
CA GLY A 61 -1.33 -3.69 8.82
C GLY A 61 -2.18 -4.26 7.67
N LEU A 62 -1.57 -4.81 6.62
CA LEU A 62 -2.28 -5.48 5.53
C LEU A 62 -2.59 -6.92 5.94
N ARG A 63 -3.88 -7.27 5.98
CA ARG A 63 -4.34 -8.65 6.19
C ARG A 63 -4.82 -9.23 4.88
N ALA A 64 -4.06 -10.16 4.32
CA ALA A 64 -4.47 -10.80 3.08
C ALA A 64 -5.72 -11.66 3.29
N PRO A 65 -6.61 -11.74 2.29
CA PRO A 65 -7.78 -12.62 2.35
C PRO A 65 -7.36 -14.09 2.43
N GLU A 66 -8.18 -14.95 3.05
CA GLU A 66 -7.90 -16.39 3.10
C GLU A 66 -7.98 -17.04 1.71
N GLY A 67 -7.09 -18.01 1.44
CA GLY A 67 -7.07 -18.73 0.17
C GLY A 67 -5.94 -19.75 0.04
N PRO A 68 -5.84 -20.46 -1.10
CA PRO A 68 -4.82 -21.48 -1.36
C PRO A 68 -3.49 -20.85 -1.78
N TYR A 69 -2.98 -19.90 -1.00
CA TYR A 69 -1.74 -19.17 -1.25
C TYR A 69 -1.09 -18.76 0.07
N GLU A 70 0.23 -18.60 0.06
CA GLU A 70 1.00 -18.24 1.26
C GLU A 70 1.91 -17.02 1.03
N THR A 71 2.10 -16.62 -0.23
CA THR A 71 2.99 -15.51 -0.62
C THR A 71 2.25 -14.45 -1.44
N VAL A 72 2.87 -13.27 -1.56
CA VAL A 72 2.40 -12.18 -2.43
C VAL A 72 2.20 -12.66 -3.88
N ALA A 73 3.17 -13.35 -4.46
CA ALA A 73 3.06 -13.87 -5.82
C ALA A 73 1.89 -14.86 -5.97
N GLY A 74 1.70 -15.73 -4.98
CA GLY A 74 0.60 -16.70 -4.97
C GLY A 74 -0.77 -16.03 -4.88
N LEU A 75 -0.90 -15.02 -4.02
CA LEU A 75 -2.11 -14.18 -3.93
C LEU A 75 -2.38 -13.49 -5.27
N VAL A 76 -1.37 -12.88 -5.88
CA VAL A 76 -1.49 -12.17 -7.17
C VAL A 76 -1.97 -13.10 -8.27
N ALA A 77 -1.30 -14.25 -8.44
CA ALA A 77 -1.65 -15.24 -9.46
C ALA A 77 -3.07 -15.78 -9.26
N THR A 78 -3.45 -16.07 -8.01
CA THR A 78 -4.79 -16.59 -7.68
C THR A 78 -5.88 -15.57 -7.98
N ARG A 79 -5.66 -14.29 -7.64
CA ARG A 79 -6.65 -13.22 -7.85
C ARG A 79 -6.81 -12.84 -9.31
N LEU A 80 -5.71 -12.83 -10.08
CA LEU A 80 -5.76 -12.51 -11.50
C LEU A 80 -6.25 -13.68 -12.35
N ALA A 81 -6.06 -14.93 -11.90
CA ALA A 81 -6.36 -16.15 -12.64
C ALA A 81 -5.69 -16.21 -14.03
N ARG A 82 -4.53 -15.57 -14.17
CA ARG A 82 -3.66 -15.57 -15.36
C ARG A 82 -2.22 -15.23 -14.96
N ILE A 83 -1.28 -15.36 -15.90
CA ILE A 83 0.07 -14.85 -15.72
C ILE A 83 -0.01 -13.32 -15.52
N PRO A 84 0.60 -12.76 -14.46
CA PRO A 84 0.61 -11.34 -14.21
C PRO A 84 1.46 -10.61 -15.25
N VAL A 85 1.18 -9.31 -15.42
CA VAL A 85 2.03 -8.37 -16.16
C VAL A 85 2.33 -7.16 -15.28
N ALA A 86 3.43 -6.47 -15.53
CA ALA A 86 3.74 -5.22 -14.85
C ALA A 86 2.61 -4.20 -15.07
N GLY A 87 2.24 -3.49 -14.01
CA GLY A 87 1.10 -2.57 -13.95
C GLY A 87 -0.23 -3.22 -13.60
N ASP A 88 -0.30 -4.55 -13.42
CA ASP A 88 -1.49 -5.19 -12.86
C ASP A 88 -1.73 -4.70 -11.43
N VAL A 89 -3.00 -4.44 -11.08
CA VAL A 89 -3.38 -3.91 -9.77
C VAL A 89 -4.45 -4.78 -9.12
N LEU A 90 -4.26 -5.07 -7.84
CA LEU A 90 -5.25 -5.69 -6.96
C LEU A 90 -5.68 -4.72 -5.87
N ASP A 91 -6.97 -4.71 -5.58
CA ASP A 91 -7.56 -4.05 -4.42
C ASP A 91 -7.89 -5.09 -3.34
N LEU A 92 -7.42 -4.84 -2.12
CA LEU A 92 -7.59 -5.69 -0.96
C LEU A 92 -8.09 -4.84 0.21
N ASP A 93 -9.41 -4.65 0.32
CA ASP A 93 -10.03 -3.82 1.35
C ASP A 93 -9.42 -2.40 1.40
N GLY A 94 -9.24 -1.79 0.22
CA GLY A 94 -8.64 -0.48 0.04
C GLY A 94 -7.11 -0.47 -0.04
N TRP A 95 -6.43 -1.56 0.34
CA TRP A 95 -5.00 -1.72 0.05
C TRP A 95 -4.81 -1.93 -1.45
N ARG A 96 -3.84 -1.23 -2.03
CA ARG A 96 -3.48 -1.41 -3.43
C ARG A 96 -2.19 -2.22 -3.53
N VAL A 97 -2.22 -3.31 -4.30
CA VAL A 97 -1.04 -4.11 -4.65
C VAL A 97 -0.83 -4.01 -6.16
N GLU A 98 0.25 -3.36 -6.58
CA GLU A 98 0.60 -3.15 -7.98
C GLU A 98 1.83 -3.96 -8.37
N VAL A 99 1.75 -4.73 -9.45
CA VAL A 99 2.89 -5.51 -9.96
C VAL A 99 3.89 -4.58 -10.62
N LEU A 100 5.10 -4.51 -10.08
CA LEU A 100 6.19 -3.71 -10.63
C LEU A 100 7.01 -4.50 -11.65
N ASP A 101 7.27 -5.77 -11.35
CA ASP A 101 8.05 -6.65 -12.21
C ASP A 101 7.51 -8.09 -12.19
N VAL A 102 7.76 -8.82 -13.29
CA VAL A 102 7.33 -10.20 -13.49
C VAL A 102 8.51 -11.02 -13.95
N GLU A 103 8.90 -12.00 -13.13
CA GLU A 103 9.94 -12.97 -13.45
C GLU A 103 9.36 -14.39 -13.38
N HIS A 104 9.83 -15.30 -14.24
CA HIS A 104 9.41 -16.71 -14.21
C HIS A 104 7.87 -16.93 -14.18
N HIS A 105 7.11 -16.06 -14.85
CA HIS A 105 5.63 -16.05 -14.91
C HIS A 105 4.91 -15.75 -13.59
N ARG A 106 5.58 -15.14 -12.62
CA ARG A 106 4.99 -14.70 -11.34
C ARG A 106 5.32 -13.22 -11.09
N ALA A 107 4.51 -12.56 -10.27
CA ALA A 107 4.87 -11.23 -9.78
C ALA A 107 6.15 -11.37 -8.94
N ASP A 108 7.23 -10.74 -9.38
CA ASP A 108 8.54 -10.82 -8.73
C ASP A 108 8.71 -9.68 -7.73
N ARG A 109 8.22 -8.49 -8.09
CA ARG A 109 8.18 -7.33 -7.21
C ARG A 109 6.84 -6.63 -7.31
N VAL A 110 6.32 -6.18 -6.17
CA VAL A 110 5.09 -5.40 -6.08
C VAL A 110 5.29 -4.13 -5.27
N ARG A 111 4.44 -3.13 -5.55
CA ARG A 111 4.24 -1.97 -4.70
C ARG A 111 2.94 -2.14 -3.93
N ILE A 112 3.01 -1.99 -2.61
CA ILE A 112 1.87 -2.04 -1.71
C ILE A 112 1.61 -0.62 -1.21
N THR A 113 0.36 -0.17 -1.22
CA THR A 113 -0.04 1.15 -0.72
C THR A 113 -1.22 1.00 0.24
N GLU A 114 -1.15 1.71 1.35
CA GLU A 114 -2.23 1.70 2.35
C GLU A 114 -3.55 2.25 1.78
N PRO A 115 -4.69 1.93 2.45
CA PRO A 115 -5.98 2.46 2.08
C PRO A 115 -6.03 3.98 2.18
N VAL A 116 -6.84 4.59 1.32
CA VAL A 116 -7.26 5.97 1.54
C VAL A 116 -8.04 6.01 2.85
N GLN A 117 -7.59 6.81 3.81
CA GLN A 117 -8.39 7.10 5.00
C GLN A 117 -9.67 7.79 4.53
N ALA A 118 -10.76 7.04 4.39
CA ALA A 118 -12.06 7.64 4.17
C ALA A 118 -12.37 8.46 5.43
N GLU A 119 -12.36 9.80 5.31
CA GLU A 119 -12.94 10.66 6.32
C GLU A 119 -14.36 10.13 6.59
N VAL A 120 -14.56 9.56 7.78
CA VAL A 120 -15.88 9.11 8.22
C VAL A 120 -16.72 10.37 8.37
N GLN A 121 -17.50 10.70 7.35
CA GLN A 121 -18.53 11.72 7.45
C GLN A 121 -19.62 11.18 8.35
N VAL A 122 -19.47 11.37 9.67
CA VAL A 122 -20.56 11.19 10.62
C VAL A 122 -21.70 12.12 10.19
N PRO A 123 -22.87 11.58 9.79
CA PRO A 123 -24.03 12.43 9.56
C PRO A 123 -24.37 13.08 10.89
N GLN A 124 -24.31 14.41 10.96
CA GLN A 124 -24.80 15.14 12.12
C GLN A 124 -26.31 14.87 12.21
N GLU A 125 -26.72 14.06 13.17
CA GLU A 125 -28.12 13.87 13.53
C GLU A 125 -28.74 15.26 13.78
N ALA A 126 -29.69 15.63 12.93
CA ALA A 126 -30.50 16.80 13.13
C ALA A 126 -31.32 16.60 14.42
N VAL A 127 -30.95 17.31 15.47
CA VAL A 127 -31.74 17.41 16.69
C VAL A 127 -33.01 18.17 16.32
N GLU A 128 -34.09 17.43 16.10
CA GLU A 128 -35.42 17.99 15.90
C GLU A 128 -35.95 18.49 17.26
N GLU A 129 -35.70 19.76 17.57
CA GLU A 129 -36.43 20.48 18.62
C GLU A 129 -37.90 20.61 18.19
N THR A 130 -38.76 19.74 18.70
CA THR A 130 -40.20 20.00 18.75
C THR A 130 -40.63 20.35 20.17
N ARG A 131 -40.98 21.64 20.28
CA ARG A 131 -41.72 22.39 21.30
C ARG A 131 -42.73 21.63 22.16
#